data_AF-A0A3L6M382-F1
#
_entry.id   AF-A0A3L6M382-F1
#
_cell.length_a   1.000
_cell.length_b   1.000
_cell.length_c   1.000
_cell.angle_alpha   90.00
_cell.angle_beta   90.00
_cell.angle_gamma   90.00
#
_symmetry.space_group_name_H-M   'P 1'
#
loop_
_entity.id
_entity.type
_entity.pdbx_description
1 polymer ?
#
loop_
_entity_poly.entity_id
_entity_poly.type
_entity_poly.pdbx_seq_one_letter_code
_entity_poly.pdbx_strand_id
1 'polypeptide(L)'
;MFLRLVFLLILPILYSAAQAASICHVGETAYFRCSFSGKTVVLCGASDKDTGGKRFQYRIYKRGKTEMQYPSSPRASESQFLQSSILLAHGGEIRVSFSIAEYKYILYESWDTRSPSLGGIYVVRNGKLLQQYQCDDYADPNASLLESGIKKLLQQEEYVDFYASGNAG
;
A
#
# COMPACT_ATOMS: atom_id res chain seq x y z
N MET A 1 33.36 -24.63 -52.22
CA MET A 1 31.92 -24.67 -51.89
C MET A 1 31.76 -24.20 -50.45
N PHE A 2 31.15 -23.04 -50.27
CA PHE A 2 30.99 -22.31 -49.00
C PHE A 2 29.98 -23.00 -48.08
N LEU A 3 30.27 -23.13 -46.77
CA LEU A 3 29.28 -23.02 -45.69
C LEU A 3 30.01 -22.99 -44.32
N ARG A 4 30.39 -21.81 -43.81
CA ARG A 4 29.68 -21.07 -42.75
C ARG A 4 29.05 -21.96 -41.67
N LEU A 5 29.62 -21.94 -40.47
CA LEU A 5 28.83 -21.89 -39.23
C LEU A 5 29.74 -21.44 -38.07
N VAL A 6 30.01 -20.13 -38.05
CA VAL A 6 30.33 -19.42 -36.80
C VAL A 6 29.05 -19.45 -35.97
N PHE A 7 28.90 -20.47 -35.11
CA PHE A 7 27.81 -20.51 -34.14
C PHE A 7 28.20 -19.59 -32.98
N LEU A 8 28.03 -18.30 -33.24
CA LEU A 8 27.92 -17.23 -32.27
C LEU A 8 26.78 -17.62 -31.30
N LEU A 9 27.13 -18.28 -30.19
CA LEU A 9 26.28 -18.42 -29.01
C LEU A 9 26.16 -17.05 -28.35
N ILE A 10 25.41 -16.16 -29.02
CA ILE A 10 24.83 -14.98 -28.41
C ILE A 10 23.76 -15.54 -27.48
N LEU A 11 24.11 -15.76 -26.21
CA LEU A 11 23.12 -15.95 -25.17
C LEU A 11 22.28 -14.67 -25.18
N PRO A 12 20.99 -14.70 -25.56
CA PRO A 12 20.15 -13.54 -25.37
C PRO A 12 20.04 -13.41 -23.86
N ILE A 13 20.63 -12.35 -23.32
CA ILE A 13 20.33 -11.87 -21.98
C ILE A 13 18.84 -11.48 -22.04
N LEU A 14 17.98 -12.45 -21.74
CA LEU A 14 16.56 -12.24 -21.49
C LEU A 14 16.48 -11.49 -20.16
N TYR A 15 16.76 -10.19 -20.20
CA TYR A 15 16.33 -9.28 -19.15
C TYR A 15 14.81 -9.22 -19.24
N SER A 16 14.15 -10.03 -18.42
CA SER A 16 12.70 -10.02 -18.25
C SER A 16 12.24 -8.59 -17.98
N ALA A 17 11.62 -7.96 -18.98
CA ALA A 17 10.88 -6.71 -18.88
C ALA A 17 9.54 -6.91 -18.12
N ALA A 18 9.57 -7.65 -17.00
CA ALA A 18 8.45 -7.84 -16.08
C ALA A 18 8.45 -6.80 -14.94
N GLN A 19 9.30 -5.78 -15.02
CA GLN A 19 9.45 -4.74 -13.99
C GLN A 19 8.38 -3.65 -14.05
N ALA A 20 7.52 -3.66 -15.08
CA ALA A 20 6.36 -2.79 -15.16
C ALA A 20 5.22 -3.20 -14.19
N ALA A 21 5.31 -4.37 -13.56
CA ALA A 21 4.26 -4.91 -12.69
C ALA A 21 4.51 -4.75 -11.18
N SER A 22 5.76 -4.57 -10.70
CA SER A 22 6.02 -4.44 -9.26
C SER A 22 6.38 -3.00 -8.87
N ILE A 23 5.39 -2.25 -8.37
CA ILE A 23 5.60 -0.92 -7.79
C ILE A 23 6.38 -1.02 -6.46
N CYS A 24 6.32 -2.17 -5.79
CA CYS A 24 7.23 -2.50 -4.70
C CYS A 24 8.60 -2.95 -5.22
N HIS A 25 9.65 -2.76 -4.41
CA HIS A 25 10.99 -3.22 -4.76
C HIS A 25 11.08 -4.74 -4.75
N VAL A 26 12.12 -5.29 -5.40
CA VAL A 26 12.38 -6.73 -5.41
C VAL A 26 12.53 -7.25 -3.97
N GLY A 27 11.79 -8.33 -3.66
CA GLY A 27 11.76 -8.93 -2.32
C GLY A 27 10.79 -8.26 -1.34
N GLU A 28 10.01 -7.27 -1.78
CA GLU A 28 8.88 -6.73 -1.03
C GLU A 28 7.56 -7.34 -1.51
N THR A 29 6.65 -7.57 -0.57
CA THR A 29 5.24 -7.89 -0.80
C THR A 29 4.43 -6.61 -0.81
N ALA A 30 3.56 -6.44 -1.82
CA ALA A 30 2.58 -5.36 -1.81
C ALA A 30 1.40 -5.72 -0.90
N TYR A 31 1.12 -4.88 0.09
CA TYR A 31 -0.02 -5.02 0.99
C TYR A 31 -1.14 -4.02 0.72
N PHE A 32 -0.86 -2.99 -0.10
CA PHE A 32 -1.86 -2.03 -0.55
C PHE A 32 -1.39 -1.42 -1.86
N ARG A 33 -2.31 -1.16 -2.77
CA ARG A 33 -2.05 -0.40 -4.00
C ARG A 33 -3.28 0.42 -4.36
N CYS A 34 -3.07 1.70 -4.64
CA CYS A 34 -4.12 2.63 -5.00
C CYS A 34 -3.62 3.62 -6.04
N SER A 35 -4.31 3.75 -7.17
CA SER A 35 -4.06 4.84 -8.12
C SER A 35 -5.16 5.89 -7.96
N PHE A 36 -4.78 7.16 -7.92
CA PHE A 36 -5.73 8.29 -7.91
C PHE A 36 -5.02 9.54 -8.45
N SER A 37 -5.73 10.37 -9.21
CA SER A 37 -5.21 11.69 -9.67
C SER A 37 -3.85 11.62 -10.37
N GLY A 38 -3.59 10.53 -11.12
CA GLY A 38 -2.32 10.28 -11.79
C GLY A 38 -1.13 9.97 -10.86
N LYS A 39 -1.40 9.67 -9.59
CA LYS A 39 -0.46 9.14 -8.61
C LYS A 39 -0.74 7.66 -8.39
N THR A 40 0.30 6.92 -8.00
CA THR A 40 0.14 5.56 -7.49
C THR A 40 0.77 5.45 -6.11
N VAL A 41 -0.01 4.94 -5.18
CA VAL A 41 0.36 4.73 -3.80
C VAL A 41 0.46 3.25 -3.53
N VAL A 42 1.48 2.86 -2.78
CA VAL A 42 1.67 1.49 -2.32
C VAL A 42 2.10 1.44 -0.87
N LEU A 43 1.67 0.40 -0.17
CA LEU A 43 2.30 -0.07 1.06
C LEU A 43 2.98 -1.40 0.75
N CYS A 44 4.28 -1.42 0.88
CA CYS A 44 5.12 -2.58 0.64
C CYS A 44 5.69 -3.07 1.97
N GLY A 45 5.95 -4.36 2.12
CA GLY A 45 6.69 -4.83 3.29
C GLY A 45 7.51 -6.08 3.03
N ALA A 46 8.47 -6.33 3.90
CA ALA A 46 9.37 -7.48 3.85
C ALA A 46 9.90 -7.79 5.25
N SER A 47 10.59 -8.91 5.39
CA SER A 47 11.41 -9.14 6.58
C SER A 47 12.65 -8.24 6.54
N ASP A 48 12.97 -7.65 7.69
CA ASP A 48 14.27 -7.04 7.93
C ASP A 48 15.27 -8.18 8.23
N LYS A 49 16.34 -8.25 7.43
CA LYS A 49 17.35 -9.31 7.54
C LYS A 49 18.29 -9.12 8.71
N ASP A 50 18.46 -7.89 9.18
CA ASP A 50 19.42 -7.55 10.23
C ASP A 50 18.80 -7.78 11.61
N THR A 51 17.51 -7.46 11.75
CA THR A 51 16.79 -7.52 13.04
C THR A 51 15.81 -8.68 13.15
N GLY A 52 15.44 -9.31 12.02
CA GLY A 52 14.37 -10.31 11.96
C GLY A 52 12.95 -9.72 12.05
N GLY A 53 12.83 -8.40 12.26
CA GLY A 53 11.56 -7.67 12.31
C GLY A 53 10.88 -7.51 10.94
N LYS A 54 9.80 -6.72 10.89
CA LYS A 54 9.08 -6.41 9.65
C LYS A 54 9.30 -4.97 9.22
N ARG A 55 9.87 -4.79 8.03
CA ARG A 55 9.96 -3.46 7.40
C ARG A 55 8.74 -3.22 6.53
N PHE A 56 8.16 -2.03 6.66
CA PHE A 56 7.07 -1.53 5.85
C PHE A 56 7.45 -0.19 5.23
N GLN A 57 7.04 0.02 3.99
CA GLN A 57 7.40 1.18 3.18
C GLN A 57 6.17 1.65 2.42
N TYR A 58 5.65 2.79 2.84
CA TYR A 58 4.66 3.56 2.12
C TYR A 58 5.34 4.43 1.08
N ARG A 59 4.87 4.40 -0.17
CA ARG A 59 5.42 5.23 -1.25
C ARG A 59 4.32 5.82 -2.12
N ILE A 60 4.52 7.07 -2.54
CA ILE A 60 3.70 7.75 -3.55
C ILE A 60 4.58 7.99 -4.78
N TYR A 61 4.10 7.54 -5.92
CA TYR A 61 4.71 7.75 -7.22
C TYR A 61 3.85 8.69 -8.07
N LYS A 62 4.50 9.59 -8.81
CA LYS A 62 3.85 10.38 -9.87
C LYS A 62 4.78 10.43 -11.07
N ARG A 63 4.25 10.06 -12.25
CA ARG A 63 5.02 10.06 -13.51
C ARG A 63 6.35 9.30 -13.37
N GLY A 64 6.34 8.15 -12.69
CA GLY A 64 7.52 7.30 -12.47
C GLY A 64 8.54 7.81 -11.44
N LYS A 65 8.29 8.94 -10.77
CA LYS A 65 9.15 9.47 -9.71
C LYS A 65 8.52 9.26 -8.34
N THR A 66 9.33 8.94 -7.34
CA THR A 66 8.91 8.92 -5.94
C THR A 66 8.71 10.35 -5.45
N GLU A 67 7.48 10.71 -5.10
CA GLU A 67 7.15 12.00 -4.49
C GLU A 67 7.21 11.94 -2.96
N MET A 68 6.96 10.77 -2.39
CA MET A 68 6.96 10.55 -0.95
C MET A 68 7.34 9.12 -0.62
N GLN A 69 8.11 8.96 0.45
CA GLN A 69 8.43 7.66 1.04
C GLN A 69 8.36 7.77 2.57
N TYR A 70 7.79 6.76 3.21
CA TYR A 70 7.76 6.63 4.66
C TYR A 70 7.85 5.16 5.11
N PRO A 71 8.66 4.85 6.13
CA PRO A 71 9.66 5.72 6.75
C PRO A 71 10.84 5.97 5.80
N SER A 72 11.62 7.02 6.06
CA SER A 72 12.86 7.27 5.30
C SER A 72 13.89 6.16 5.48
N SER A 73 13.88 5.49 6.64
CA SER A 73 14.76 4.36 6.97
C SER A 73 14.28 3.04 6.37
N PRO A 74 15.16 2.20 5.79
CA PRO A 74 14.81 0.88 5.28
C PRO A 74 14.75 -0.23 6.35
N ARG A 75 14.99 0.09 7.63
CA ARG A 75 14.96 -0.87 8.75
C ARG A 75 13.54 -1.27 9.15
N ALA A 76 13.44 -2.24 10.07
CA ALA A 76 12.23 -2.61 10.79
C ALA A 76 11.43 -1.36 11.22
N SER A 77 10.14 -1.39 10.94
CA SER A 77 9.26 -0.22 11.05
C SER A 77 7.82 -0.55 11.38
N GLU A 78 7.52 -1.79 11.76
CA GLU A 78 6.19 -2.24 12.14
C GLU A 78 5.56 -1.38 13.25
N SER A 79 6.36 -0.85 14.17
CA SER A 79 5.87 0.05 15.23
C SER A 79 5.48 1.45 14.74
N GLN A 80 5.81 1.81 13.49
CA GLN A 80 5.45 3.09 12.88
C GLN A 80 4.12 3.05 12.14
N PHE A 81 3.52 1.87 12.03
CA PHE A 81 2.22 1.66 11.41
C PHE A 81 1.26 1.03 12.40
N LEU A 82 0.02 1.50 12.39
CA LEU A 82 -1.05 1.01 13.24
C LEU A 82 -2.17 0.44 12.37
N GLN A 83 -2.91 -0.52 12.90
CA GLN A 83 -4.06 -1.11 12.22
C GLN A 83 -5.35 -0.84 13.01
N SER A 84 -6.43 -0.55 12.30
CA SER A 84 -7.78 -0.54 12.87
C SER A 84 -8.77 -1.19 11.93
N SER A 85 -9.93 -1.60 12.44
CA SER A 85 -11.02 -2.10 11.61
C SER A 85 -12.36 -1.89 12.29
N ILE A 86 -13.42 -1.77 11.50
CA ILE A 86 -14.81 -1.79 11.97
C ILE A 86 -15.61 -2.81 11.17
N LEU A 87 -16.56 -3.46 11.83
CA LEU A 87 -17.59 -4.26 11.19
C LEU A 87 -18.89 -3.46 11.16
N LEU A 88 -19.53 -3.44 10.00
CA LEU A 88 -20.81 -2.80 9.75
C LEU A 88 -21.85 -3.87 9.40
N ALA A 89 -23.14 -3.54 9.48
CA ALA A 89 -24.23 -4.52 9.32
C ALA A 89 -24.15 -5.37 8.02
N HIS A 90 -23.55 -4.82 6.96
CA HIS A 90 -23.45 -5.47 5.66
C HIS A 90 -22.03 -5.52 5.12
N GLY A 91 -21.03 -5.23 5.94
CA GLY A 91 -19.69 -4.93 5.45
C GLY A 91 -18.71 -4.56 6.54
N GLY A 92 -17.70 -3.79 6.18
CA GLY A 92 -16.71 -3.29 7.11
C GLY A 92 -15.65 -2.46 6.43
N GLU A 93 -14.71 -1.99 7.24
CA GLU A 93 -13.52 -1.28 6.76
C GLU A 93 -12.32 -1.71 7.59
N ILE A 94 -11.20 -1.94 6.92
CA ILE A 94 -9.89 -2.17 7.53
C ILE A 94 -8.94 -1.05 7.12
N ARG A 95 -8.10 -0.64 8.06
CA ARG A 95 -7.21 0.50 7.93
C ARG A 95 -5.80 0.17 8.35
N VAL A 96 -4.84 0.78 7.66
CA VAL A 96 -3.47 0.95 8.16
C VAL A 96 -3.15 2.43 8.20
N SER A 97 -2.62 2.90 9.32
CA SER A 97 -2.30 4.30 9.51
C SER A 97 -0.86 4.53 9.96
N PHE A 98 -0.36 5.72 9.66
CA PHE A 98 0.90 6.24 10.17
C PHE A 98 0.83 7.77 10.22
N SER A 99 1.74 8.38 10.96
CA SER A 99 1.77 9.83 11.16
C SER A 99 3.11 10.44 10.75
N ILE A 100 3.04 11.62 10.12
CA ILE A 100 4.19 12.47 9.81
C ILE A 100 3.82 13.89 10.25
N ALA A 101 4.52 14.39 11.27
CA ALA A 101 4.17 15.65 11.92
C ALA A 101 2.68 15.67 12.32
N GLU A 102 1.92 16.71 11.98
CA GLU A 102 0.50 16.83 12.31
C GLU A 102 -0.45 16.02 11.40
N TYR A 103 0.08 15.29 10.42
CA TYR A 103 -0.70 14.54 9.44
C TYR A 103 -0.75 13.06 9.79
N LYS A 104 -1.95 12.49 9.79
CA LYS A 104 -2.18 11.05 9.83
C LYS A 104 -2.69 10.60 8.46
N TYR A 105 -1.99 9.64 7.88
CA TYR A 105 -2.34 9.00 6.61
C TYR A 105 -2.98 7.67 6.93
N ILE A 106 -4.14 7.39 6.35
CA ILE A 106 -4.92 6.18 6.64
C ILE A 106 -5.27 5.53 5.32
N LEU A 107 -4.64 4.40 5.04
CA LEU A 107 -4.98 3.54 3.91
C LEU A 107 -6.18 2.71 4.33
N TYR A 108 -7.23 2.68 3.53
CA TYR A 108 -8.42 1.91 3.84
C TYR A 108 -8.80 0.99 2.69
N GLU A 109 -9.39 -0.13 3.07
CA GLU A 109 -10.11 -1.04 2.20
C GLU A 109 -11.46 -1.31 2.89
N SER A 110 -12.57 -1.07 2.19
CA SER A 110 -13.91 -1.30 2.68
C SER A 110 -14.66 -2.25 1.76
N TRP A 111 -15.58 -3.00 2.33
CA TRP A 111 -16.43 -3.94 1.62
C TRP A 111 -17.87 -3.79 2.07
N ASP A 112 -18.82 -4.00 1.17
CA ASP A 112 -20.24 -4.11 1.46
C ASP A 112 -20.83 -5.23 0.60
N THR A 113 -21.66 -6.07 1.18
CA THR A 113 -22.30 -7.22 0.49
C THR A 113 -23.24 -6.81 -0.65
N ARG A 114 -23.54 -5.52 -0.81
CA ARG A 114 -24.45 -4.96 -1.83
C ARG A 114 -23.76 -3.99 -2.79
N SER A 115 -22.50 -3.64 -2.56
CA SER A 115 -21.76 -2.65 -3.36
C SER A 115 -20.33 -3.13 -3.62
N PRO A 116 -19.68 -2.67 -4.70
CA PRO A 116 -18.27 -2.98 -4.91
C PRO A 116 -17.40 -2.55 -3.73
N SER A 117 -16.38 -3.36 -3.42
CA SER A 117 -15.34 -3.00 -2.46
C SER A 117 -14.65 -1.70 -2.89
N LEU A 118 -14.32 -0.84 -1.94
CA LEU A 118 -13.63 0.41 -2.18
C LEU A 118 -12.28 0.41 -1.47
N GLY A 119 -11.35 1.17 -2.01
CA GLY A 119 -10.08 1.44 -1.37
C GLY A 119 -9.72 2.91 -1.52
N GLY A 120 -8.84 3.38 -0.65
CA GLY A 120 -8.38 4.76 -0.73
C GLY A 120 -7.51 5.20 0.42
N ILE A 121 -7.40 6.52 0.54
CA ILE A 121 -6.57 7.19 1.53
C ILE A 121 -7.35 8.33 2.17
N TYR A 122 -7.45 8.30 3.50
CA TYR A 122 -7.79 9.48 4.28
C TYR A 122 -6.51 10.20 4.69
N VAL A 123 -6.50 11.52 4.53
CA VAL A 123 -5.49 12.41 5.08
C VAL A 123 -6.16 13.23 6.16
N VAL A 124 -5.70 13.04 7.40
CA VAL A 124 -6.23 13.69 8.59
C VAL A 124 -5.17 14.66 9.12
N ARG A 125 -5.58 15.88 9.48
CA ARG A 125 -4.71 16.88 10.10
C ARG A 125 -5.30 17.30 11.43
N ASN A 126 -4.56 17.18 12.53
CA ASN A 126 -5.03 17.52 13.87
C ASN A 126 -6.40 16.87 14.21
N GLY A 127 -6.60 15.61 13.83
CA GLY A 127 -7.84 14.86 14.08
C GLY A 127 -9.01 15.17 13.14
N LYS A 128 -8.88 16.13 12.22
CA LYS A 128 -9.91 16.47 11.23
C LYS A 128 -9.58 15.90 9.86
N LEU A 129 -10.57 15.32 9.18
CA LEU A 129 -10.42 14.87 7.79
C LEU A 129 -10.12 16.07 6.89
N LEU A 130 -8.92 16.09 6.32
CA LEU A 130 -8.48 17.13 5.40
C LEU A 130 -8.83 16.76 3.96
N GLN A 131 -8.60 15.51 3.59
CA GLN A 131 -8.82 15.03 2.24
C GLN A 131 -9.09 13.53 2.24
N GLN A 132 -9.94 13.10 1.31
CA GLN A 132 -10.11 11.69 0.96
C GLN A 132 -9.78 11.51 -0.51
N TYR A 133 -9.03 10.46 -0.81
CA TYR A 133 -8.78 9.99 -2.15
C TYR A 133 -9.35 8.57 -2.27
N GLN A 134 -10.25 8.37 -3.21
CA GLN A 134 -10.71 7.04 -3.60
C GLN A 134 -9.83 6.53 -4.74
N CYS A 135 -9.53 5.23 -4.76
CA CYS A 135 -8.78 4.65 -5.86
C CYS A 135 -9.62 4.61 -7.15
N ASP A 136 -9.00 4.93 -8.27
CA ASP A 136 -9.60 4.90 -9.62
C ASP A 136 -9.99 3.46 -10.00
N ASP A 137 -9.09 2.50 -9.74
CA ASP A 137 -9.27 1.08 -10.04
C ASP A 137 -8.92 0.24 -8.80
N TYR A 138 -9.83 0.18 -7.82
CA TYR A 138 -9.72 -0.80 -6.75
C TYR A 138 -10.40 -2.10 -7.20
N ALA A 139 -9.63 -2.98 -7.84
CA ALA A 139 -10.11 -4.33 -8.15
C ALA A 139 -10.03 -5.19 -6.89
N ASP A 140 -11.15 -5.77 -6.47
CA ASP A 140 -11.18 -6.87 -5.51
C ASP A 140 -11.16 -8.20 -6.26
N PRO A 141 -10.12 -9.04 -6.06
CA PRO A 141 -10.21 -10.42 -6.48
C PRO A 141 -9.83 -11.42 -5.38
N ASN A 142 -10.31 -11.26 -4.12
CA ASN A 142 -10.37 -12.29 -3.05
C ASN A 142 -9.43 -12.23 -1.83
N ALA A 143 -8.83 -11.08 -1.48
CA ALA A 143 -8.36 -10.85 -0.10
C ALA A 143 -8.01 -9.38 0.06
N SER A 144 -8.60 -8.72 1.07
CA SER A 144 -7.99 -7.49 1.58
C SER A 144 -6.52 -7.79 1.91
N LEU A 145 -5.61 -7.11 1.23
CA LEU A 145 -4.17 -7.31 1.43
C LEU A 145 -3.74 -6.74 2.79
N LEU A 146 -4.48 -5.73 3.27
CA LEU A 146 -4.38 -5.24 4.65
C LEU A 146 -4.84 -6.31 5.66
N GLU A 147 -5.91 -7.05 5.36
CA GLU A 147 -6.46 -8.04 6.29
C GLU A 147 -5.65 -9.34 6.35
N SER A 148 -5.34 -9.91 5.19
CA SER A 148 -4.70 -11.22 5.08
C SER A 148 -3.20 -11.19 5.44
N GLY A 149 -2.53 -10.06 5.21
CA GLY A 149 -1.08 -9.94 5.35
C GLY A 149 -0.61 -9.12 6.54
N ILE A 150 -1.32 -8.05 6.91
CA ILE A 150 -0.82 -7.03 7.84
C ILE A 150 -1.38 -7.17 9.25
N LYS A 151 -2.62 -7.67 9.42
CA LYS A 151 -3.32 -7.65 10.71
C LYS A 151 -2.58 -8.29 11.89
N LYS A 152 -1.75 -9.30 11.62
CA LYS A 152 -0.93 -9.98 12.63
C LYS A 152 0.45 -9.34 12.85
N LEU A 153 0.82 -8.36 12.03
CA LEU A 153 2.15 -7.75 12.00
C LEU A 153 2.18 -6.37 12.64
N LEU A 154 1.04 -5.69 12.75
CA LEU A 154 0.95 -4.33 13.27
C LEU A 154 0.18 -4.25 14.59
N GLN A 155 0.52 -3.23 15.37
CA GLN A 155 -0.21 -2.89 16.59
C GLN A 155 -1.60 -2.37 16.25
N GLN A 156 -2.59 -2.69 17.09
CA GLN A 156 -3.96 -2.19 16.92
C GLN A 156 -4.09 -0.77 17.47
N GLU A 157 -4.92 0.03 16.81
CA GLU A 157 -5.42 1.30 17.32
C GLU A 157 -6.95 1.32 17.29
N GLU A 158 -7.53 2.29 18.01
CA GLU A 158 -8.97 2.54 17.98
C GLU A 158 -9.42 3.04 16.60
N TYR A 159 -10.54 2.51 16.11
CA TYR A 159 -11.18 3.00 14.90
C TYR A 159 -11.90 4.32 15.19
N VAL A 160 -11.56 5.37 14.44
CA VAL A 160 -12.19 6.69 14.55
C VAL A 160 -13.07 6.96 13.34
N ASP A 161 -14.36 7.28 13.56
CA ASP A 161 -15.24 7.73 12.48
C ASP A 161 -15.08 9.24 12.22
N PHE A 162 -14.47 9.56 11.09
CA PHE A 162 -14.22 10.94 10.67
C PHE A 162 -15.45 11.63 10.06
N TYR A 163 -16.46 10.88 9.61
CA TYR A 163 -17.69 11.45 9.07
C TYR A 163 -18.65 11.85 10.20
N ALA A 164 -18.73 11.05 11.26
CA ALA A 164 -19.51 11.39 12.46
C ALA A 164 -18.96 12.63 13.19
N SER A 165 -17.64 12.84 13.14
CA SER A 165 -16.96 13.94 13.84
C SER A 165 -17.08 15.31 13.15
N GLY A 166 -17.62 15.37 11.93
CA GLY A 166 -17.79 16.59 11.15
C GLY A 166 -19.02 17.45 11.50
N ASN A 167 -19.94 16.93 12.30
CA ASN A 167 -21.19 17.62 12.70
C ASN A 167 -21.14 18.26 14.09
N ALA A 168 -19.97 18.31 14.72
CA ALA A 168 -19.74 19.06 15.96
C ALA A 168 -18.94 20.34 15.64
N GLY A 169 -19.64 21.34 15.09
CA GLY A 169 -19.11 22.67 14.79
C GLY A 169 -20.20 23.71 14.97
#